data_AF-A0A4D6LGS8-F1
#
_entry.id   AF-A0A4D6LGS8-F1
#
_cell.length_a   1.000
_cell.length_b   1.000
_cell.length_c   1.000
_cell.angle_alpha   90.00
_cell.angle_beta   90.00
_cell.angle_gamma   90.00
#
_symmetry.space_group_name_H-M   'P 1'
#
loop_
_entity.id
_entity.type
_entity.pdbx_description
1 polymer ?
#
loop_
_entity_poly.entity_id
_entity_poly.type
_entity_poly.pdbx_seq_one_letter_code
_entity_poly.pdbx_strand_id
1 'polypeptide(L)'
;MAVSYTHLSGDQGPASGLIELPEISIRKNIAINLPDTIINSIGSVEADHIVRTMVEFGSKALILSRRVGSLYQKEVKEEKKKKVEELQGQVDKLEEEKAAREKAKESWEGERKRLATGRVRCLDSKKKLNKRIGEWEEDYDGVVGELDDMKNSIIQEHINGCEKGLRQATFFDGEVDITDAKFDVNKAVIDGRLVKEDDSSAGEEAEERAEEKAAEEVNEAVDAGEVALDSAE
;
A
#
# COMPACT_ATOMS: atom_id res chain seq x y z
N MET A 1 -0.84 -28.67 -6.09
CA MET A 1 -2.20 -28.22 -6.48
C MET A 1 -2.05 -27.29 -7.66
N ALA A 2 -2.25 -27.80 -8.87
CA ALA A 2 -2.24 -26.99 -10.10
C ALA A 2 -3.68 -26.60 -10.41
N VAL A 3 -3.94 -25.30 -10.53
CA VAL A 3 -5.25 -24.78 -10.92
C VAL A 3 -5.17 -24.40 -12.40
N SER A 4 -5.77 -25.24 -13.24
CA SER A 4 -5.99 -24.99 -14.66
C SER A 4 -7.28 -24.17 -14.83
N TYR A 5 -7.19 -23.02 -15.50
CA TYR A 5 -8.36 -22.29 -16.00
C TYR A 5 -8.43 -22.42 -17.52
N THR A 6 -9.49 -23.04 -18.01
CA THR A 6 -9.95 -22.97 -19.39
C THR A 6 -11.03 -21.89 -19.49
N HIS A 7 -10.85 -20.92 -20.39
CA HIS A 7 -11.94 -20.15 -20.97
C HIS A 7 -11.70 -20.01 -22.49
N LEU A 8 -12.55 -20.69 -23.26
CA LEU A 8 -12.76 -20.51 -24.69
C LEU A 8 -13.90 -19.51 -24.87
N SER A 9 -13.62 -18.38 -25.53
CA SER A 9 -14.59 -17.47 -26.18
C SER A 9 -13.72 -16.41 -26.87
N GLY A 10 -13.63 -16.28 -28.19
CA GLY A 10 -14.64 -16.50 -29.20
C GLY A 10 -14.76 -15.20 -29.99
N ASP A 11 -13.71 -14.83 -30.74
CA ASP A 11 -13.80 -13.84 -31.81
C ASP A 11 -12.72 -14.14 -32.86
N GLN A 12 -13.01 -15.15 -33.67
CA GLN A 12 -12.25 -15.46 -34.87
C GLN A 12 -12.83 -14.54 -35.96
N GLY A 13 -12.22 -13.37 -36.10
CA GLY A 13 -12.46 -12.50 -37.25
C GLY A 13 -12.29 -13.30 -38.55
N PRO A 14 -13.02 -12.95 -39.63
CA PRO A 14 -13.03 -13.77 -40.84
C PRO A 14 -11.60 -13.86 -41.34
N ALA A 15 -11.06 -15.08 -41.32
CA ALA A 15 -9.87 -15.41 -42.08
C ALA A 15 -10.19 -15.02 -43.52
N SER A 16 -9.73 -13.85 -43.93
CA SER A 16 -9.82 -13.39 -45.30
C SER A 16 -9.14 -14.48 -46.11
N GLY A 17 -9.96 -15.20 -46.88
CA GLY A 17 -9.50 -16.22 -47.80
C GLY A 17 -8.55 -15.55 -48.77
N LEU A 18 -7.25 -15.57 -48.42
CA LEU A 18 -6.18 -15.32 -49.35
C LEU A 18 -6.34 -16.41 -50.40
N ILE A 19 -6.93 -16.03 -51.54
CA ILE A 19 -6.90 -16.87 -52.72
C ILE A 19 -5.41 -16.99 -53.03
N GLU A 20 -4.85 -18.12 -52.63
CA GLU A 20 -3.46 -18.49 -52.86
C GLU A 20 -3.24 -18.42 -54.38
N LEU A 21 -2.52 -17.38 -54.82
CA LEU A 21 -2.21 -17.24 -56.23
C LEU A 21 -1.39 -18.47 -56.62
N PRO A 22 -1.73 -19.15 -57.73
CA PRO A 22 -0.93 -20.26 -58.22
C PRO A 22 0.52 -19.80 -58.37
N GLU A 23 1.44 -20.52 -57.74
CA GLU A 23 2.87 -20.24 -57.79
C GLU A 23 3.36 -20.39 -59.24
N ILE A 24 3.44 -19.26 -59.96
CA ILE A 24 3.91 -19.22 -61.34
C ILE A 24 5.43 -19.40 -61.39
N SER A 25 5.88 -20.65 -61.48
CA SER A 25 7.31 -20.96 -61.67
C SER A 25 7.73 -20.61 -63.11
N ILE A 26 8.60 -19.60 -63.28
CA ILE A 26 9.25 -19.34 -64.57
C ILE A 26 10.29 -20.44 -64.81
N ARG A 27 9.96 -21.42 -65.66
CA ARG A 27 10.91 -22.46 -66.07
C ARG A 27 11.97 -21.83 -66.96
N LYS A 28 13.21 -21.81 -66.47
CA LYS A 28 14.39 -21.43 -67.27
C LYS A 28 14.81 -22.66 -68.08
N ASN A 29 15.10 -22.48 -69.37
CA ASN A 29 15.58 -23.51 -70.30
C ASN A 29 14.51 -24.51 -70.78
N ILE A 30 13.71 -24.09 -71.76
CA ILE A 30 12.88 -25.01 -72.54
C ILE A 30 13.77 -25.62 -73.64
N ALA A 31 14.13 -26.88 -73.50
CA ALA A 31 14.79 -27.63 -74.55
C ALA A 31 13.75 -27.95 -75.65
N ILE A 32 13.91 -27.35 -76.82
CA ILE A 32 13.08 -27.62 -78.00
C ILE A 32 13.84 -28.61 -78.87
N ASN A 33 13.47 -29.89 -78.82
CA ASN A 33 14.04 -30.91 -79.70
C ASN A 33 13.40 -30.77 -81.10
N LEU A 34 14.23 -30.55 -82.12
CA LEU A 34 13.81 -30.48 -83.51
C LEU A 34 14.21 -31.79 -84.22
N PRO A 35 13.29 -32.48 -84.91
CA PRO A 35 13.62 -33.69 -85.67
C PRO A 35 14.50 -33.36 -86.89
N ASP A 36 15.38 -34.30 -87.28
CA ASP A 36 16.32 -34.14 -88.40
C ASP A 36 15.63 -33.74 -89.72
N THR A 37 14.38 -34.21 -89.93
CA THR A 37 13.57 -33.83 -91.09
C THR A 37 13.33 -32.31 -91.17
N ILE A 38 13.07 -31.65 -90.03
CA ILE A 38 12.87 -30.21 -89.98
C ILE A 38 14.20 -29.48 -90.16
N ILE A 39 15.27 -29.96 -89.53
CA ILE A 39 16.62 -29.39 -89.65
C ILE A 39 17.08 -29.41 -91.12
N ASN A 40 16.92 -30.54 -91.79
CA ASN A 40 17.24 -30.69 -93.21
C ASN A 40 16.34 -29.81 -94.09
N SER A 41 15.06 -29.63 -93.73
CA SER A 41 14.17 -28.75 -94.48
C SER A 41 14.60 -27.28 -94.42
N ILE A 42 15.08 -26.80 -93.26
CA ILE A 42 15.54 -25.42 -93.07
C ILE A 42 16.82 -25.14 -93.87
N GLY A 43 17.75 -26.11 -93.90
CA GLY A 43 19.00 -25.99 -94.67
C GLY A 43 18.83 -25.92 -96.18
N SER A 44 17.64 -26.28 -96.70
CA SER A 44 17.30 -26.21 -98.12
C SER A 44 16.59 -24.91 -98.52
N VAL A 45 16.22 -24.05 -97.56
CA VAL A 45 15.53 -22.77 -97.81
C VAL A 45 16.53 -21.66 -98.13
N GLU A 46 16.18 -20.78 -99.08
CA GLU A 46 17.00 -19.62 -99.44
C GLU A 46 17.22 -18.66 -98.25
N ALA A 47 18.45 -18.18 -98.09
CA ALA A 47 18.87 -17.39 -96.93
C ALA A 47 17.98 -16.15 -96.69
N ASP A 48 17.56 -15.45 -97.75
CA ASP A 48 16.69 -14.28 -97.67
C ASP A 48 15.31 -14.60 -97.07
N HIS A 49 14.77 -15.79 -97.35
CA HIS A 49 13.50 -16.22 -96.79
C HIS A 49 13.61 -16.54 -95.29
N ILE A 50 14.74 -17.12 -94.86
CA ILE A 50 15.03 -17.37 -93.44
C ILE A 50 15.19 -16.05 -92.68
N VAL A 51 15.98 -15.11 -93.20
CA VAL A 51 16.16 -13.79 -92.56
C VAL A 51 14.83 -13.06 -92.42
N ARG A 52 13.98 -13.08 -93.46
CA ARG A 52 12.65 -12.47 -93.43
C ARG A 52 11.76 -13.08 -92.34
N THR A 53 11.69 -14.42 -92.24
CA THR A 53 10.89 -15.10 -91.23
C THR A 53 11.41 -14.89 -89.81
N MET A 54 12.73 -14.83 -89.62
CA MET A 54 13.35 -14.49 -88.33
C MET A 54 13.02 -13.06 -87.89
N VAL A 55 13.10 -12.08 -88.80
CA VAL A 55 12.76 -10.67 -88.51
C VAL A 55 11.28 -10.54 -88.17
N GLU A 56 10.40 -11.24 -88.89
CA GLU A 56 8.96 -11.24 -88.61
C GLU A 56 8.66 -11.87 -87.24
N PHE A 57 9.27 -13.01 -86.95
CA PHE A 57 9.16 -13.67 -85.66
C PHE A 57 9.69 -12.78 -84.53
N GLY A 58 10.87 -12.17 -84.69
CA GLY A 58 11.47 -11.26 -83.73
C GLY A 58 10.61 -10.03 -83.46
N SER A 59 9.99 -9.47 -84.51
CA SER A 59 9.06 -8.34 -84.40
C SER A 59 7.81 -8.71 -83.62
N LYS A 60 7.22 -9.88 -83.89
CA LYS A 60 6.07 -10.42 -83.13
C LYS A 60 6.44 -10.71 -81.68
N ALA A 61 7.59 -11.33 -81.44
CA ALA A 61 8.10 -11.60 -80.10
C ALA A 61 8.32 -10.30 -79.30
N LEU A 62 8.88 -9.25 -79.92
CA LEU A 62 9.06 -7.95 -79.28
C LEU A 62 7.73 -7.31 -78.85
N ILE A 63 6.71 -7.37 -79.72
CA ILE A 63 5.36 -6.87 -79.41
C ILE A 63 4.76 -7.64 -78.23
N LEU A 64 4.89 -8.97 -78.22
CA LEU A 64 4.42 -9.81 -77.11
C LEU A 64 5.15 -9.46 -75.81
N SER A 65 6.48 -9.36 -75.82
CA SER A 65 7.29 -8.99 -74.66
C SER A 65 6.89 -7.63 -74.08
N ARG A 66 6.64 -6.63 -74.93
CA ARG A 66 6.15 -5.31 -74.48
C ARG A 66 4.77 -5.40 -73.83
N ARG A 67 3.85 -6.18 -74.40
CA ARG A 67 2.49 -6.37 -73.84
C ARG A 67 2.55 -7.07 -72.47
N VAL A 68 3.32 -8.15 -72.36
CA VAL A 68 3.51 -8.88 -71.10
C VAL A 68 4.17 -7.98 -70.04
N GLY A 69 5.22 -7.23 -70.40
CA GLY A 69 5.87 -6.30 -69.48
C GLY A 69 4.94 -5.19 -68.98
N SER A 70 4.06 -4.67 -69.84
CA SER A 70 3.04 -3.68 -69.45
C SER A 70 1.99 -4.26 -68.50
N LEU A 71 1.54 -5.49 -68.75
CA LEU A 71 0.59 -6.18 -67.87
C LEU A 71 1.20 -6.39 -66.47
N TYR A 72 2.42 -6.91 -66.40
CA TYR A 72 3.12 -7.10 -65.13
C TYR A 72 3.31 -5.80 -64.36
N GLN A 73 3.70 -4.70 -65.03
CA GLN A 73 3.81 -3.40 -64.38
C GLN A 73 2.48 -2.90 -63.79
N LYS A 74 1.36 -3.13 -64.49
CA LYS A 74 0.03 -2.73 -64.00
C LYS A 74 -0.37 -3.52 -62.77
N GLU A 75 -0.21 -4.84 -62.81
CA GLU A 75 -0.54 -5.74 -61.70
C GLU A 75 0.27 -5.40 -60.45
N VAL A 76 1.58 -5.22 -60.59
CA VAL A 76 2.45 -4.81 -59.47
C VAL A 76 2.07 -3.44 -58.90
N LYS A 77 1.67 -2.48 -59.75
CA LYS A 77 1.25 -1.15 -59.29
C LYS A 77 -0.09 -1.21 -58.54
N GLU A 78 -1.05 -1.95 -59.07
CA GLU A 78 -2.37 -2.17 -58.44
C GLU A 78 -2.23 -2.87 -57.09
N GLU A 79 -1.42 -3.94 -57.01
CA GLU A 79 -1.18 -4.66 -55.77
C GLU A 79 -0.49 -3.78 -54.72
N LYS A 80 0.55 -3.02 -55.13
CA LYS A 80 1.21 -2.06 -54.24
C LYS A 80 0.24 -0.99 -53.75
N LYS A 81 -0.63 -0.48 -54.62
CA LYS A 81 -1.64 0.52 -54.25
C LYS A 81 -2.60 -0.03 -53.21
N LYS A 82 -3.11 -1.26 -53.40
CA LYS A 82 -3.98 -1.95 -52.43
C LYS A 82 -3.29 -2.13 -51.07
N LYS A 83 -2.05 -2.60 -51.07
CA LYS A 83 -1.25 -2.77 -49.83
C LYS A 83 -1.01 -1.44 -49.11
N VAL A 84 -0.76 -0.36 -49.85
CA VAL A 84 -0.59 0.98 -49.27
C VAL A 84 -1.90 1.47 -48.63
N GLU A 85 -3.04 1.27 -49.29
CA GLU A 85 -4.36 1.64 -48.76
C GLU A 85 -4.73 0.85 -47.50
N GLU A 86 -4.46 -0.46 -47.49
CA GLU A 86 -4.64 -1.32 -46.31
C GLU A 86 -3.75 -0.87 -45.13
N LEU A 87 -2.46 -0.62 -45.38
CA LEU A 87 -1.54 -0.12 -44.37
C LEU A 87 -1.96 1.25 -43.84
N GLN A 88 -2.47 2.14 -44.71
CA GLN A 88 -2.98 3.44 -44.30
C GLN A 88 -4.15 3.29 -43.32
N GLY A 89 -5.12 2.40 -43.61
CA GLY A 89 -6.22 2.13 -42.69
C GLY A 89 -5.77 1.57 -41.33
N GLN A 90 -4.70 0.76 -41.30
CA GLN A 90 -4.10 0.28 -40.04
C GLN A 90 -3.42 1.41 -39.26
N VAL A 91 -2.74 2.34 -39.94
CA VAL A 91 -2.12 3.51 -39.31
C VAL A 91 -3.18 4.40 -38.68
N ASP A 92 -4.27 4.69 -39.40
CA ASP A 92 -5.36 5.54 -38.91
C ASP A 92 -6.03 4.89 -37.67
N LYS A 93 -6.29 3.58 -37.73
CA LYS A 93 -6.83 2.82 -36.58
C LYS A 93 -5.88 2.86 -35.36
N LEU A 94 -4.58 2.74 -35.60
CA LEU A 94 -3.57 2.76 -34.53
C LEU A 94 -3.46 4.16 -33.91
N GLU A 95 -3.64 5.22 -34.69
CA GLU A 95 -3.68 6.59 -34.19
C GLU A 95 -4.89 6.84 -33.29
N GLU A 96 -6.07 6.32 -33.66
CA GLU A 96 -7.28 6.38 -32.82
C GLU A 96 -7.09 5.63 -31.49
N GLU A 97 -6.56 4.40 -31.54
CA GLU A 97 -6.30 3.59 -30.34
C GLU A 97 -5.27 4.28 -29.43
N LYS A 98 -4.22 4.87 -30.00
CA LYS A 98 -3.21 5.63 -29.25
C LYS A 98 -3.83 6.84 -28.55
N ALA A 99 -4.73 7.56 -29.21
CA ALA A 99 -5.44 8.70 -28.62
C ALA A 99 -6.35 8.24 -27.46
N ALA A 100 -7.08 7.14 -27.62
CA ALA A 100 -7.89 6.56 -26.55
C ALA A 100 -7.02 6.13 -25.35
N ARG A 101 -5.86 5.52 -25.61
CA ARG A 101 -4.91 5.08 -24.58
C ARG A 101 -4.31 6.24 -23.78
N GLU A 102 -3.95 7.36 -24.43
CA GLU A 102 -3.45 8.53 -23.70
C GLU A 102 -4.54 9.17 -22.83
N LYS A 103 -5.79 9.28 -23.31
CA LYS A 103 -6.91 9.75 -22.46
C LYS A 103 -7.14 8.85 -21.24
N ALA A 104 -7.07 7.53 -21.41
CA ALA A 104 -7.19 6.59 -20.31
C ALA A 104 -6.06 6.78 -19.28
N LYS A 105 -4.83 6.98 -19.74
CA LYS A 105 -3.66 7.25 -18.90
C LYS A 105 -3.80 8.54 -18.11
N GLU A 106 -4.30 9.61 -18.72
CA GLU A 106 -4.59 10.88 -18.01
C GLU A 106 -5.65 10.69 -16.90
N SER A 107 -6.71 9.95 -17.17
CA SER A 107 -7.73 9.62 -16.17
C SER A 107 -7.15 8.84 -14.98
N TRP A 108 -6.39 7.77 -15.27
CA TRP A 108 -5.71 6.96 -14.26
C TRP A 108 -4.73 7.76 -13.41
N GLU A 109 -3.98 8.68 -14.04
CA GLU A 109 -3.07 9.58 -13.34
C GLU A 109 -3.83 10.53 -12.39
N GLY A 110 -5.02 11.01 -12.80
CA GLY A 110 -5.93 11.79 -11.96
C GLY A 110 -6.40 11.01 -10.73
N GLU A 111 -6.85 9.77 -10.90
CA GLU A 111 -7.27 8.91 -9.79
C GLU A 111 -6.11 8.55 -8.86
N ARG A 112 -4.94 8.23 -9.42
CA ARG A 112 -3.72 7.94 -8.66
C ARG A 112 -3.37 9.08 -7.70
N LYS A 113 -3.46 10.33 -8.17
CA LYS A 113 -3.24 11.53 -7.34
C LYS A 113 -4.31 11.66 -6.25
N ARG A 114 -5.60 11.47 -6.58
CA ARG A 114 -6.69 11.49 -5.58
C ARG A 114 -6.49 10.43 -4.50
N LEU A 115 -6.10 9.21 -4.88
CA LEU A 115 -5.81 8.12 -3.94
C LEU A 115 -4.59 8.43 -3.06
N ALA A 116 -3.53 9.00 -3.63
CA ALA A 116 -2.36 9.42 -2.86
C ALA A 116 -2.75 10.47 -1.79
N THR A 117 -3.54 11.48 -2.15
CA THR A 117 -4.07 12.47 -1.21
C THR A 117 -4.98 11.82 -0.16
N GLY A 118 -5.87 10.91 -0.57
CA GLY A 118 -6.75 10.18 0.35
C GLY A 118 -5.98 9.34 1.37
N ARG A 119 -4.89 8.69 0.93
CA ARG A 119 -4.02 7.89 1.80
C ARG A 119 -3.35 8.74 2.88
N VAL A 120 -2.84 9.92 2.53
CA VAL A 120 -2.21 10.83 3.51
C VAL A 120 -3.20 11.27 4.58
N ARG A 121 -4.42 11.66 4.18
CA ARG A 121 -5.48 12.05 5.13
C ARG A 121 -5.86 10.91 6.08
N CYS A 122 -5.93 9.69 5.57
CA CYS A 122 -6.20 8.50 6.38
C CYS A 122 -5.09 8.26 7.41
N LEU A 123 -3.82 8.38 6.99
CA LEU A 123 -2.67 8.22 7.90
C LEU A 123 -2.65 9.30 8.99
N ASP A 124 -2.96 10.55 8.66
CA ASP A 124 -3.07 11.64 9.63
C ASP A 124 -4.20 11.39 10.65
N SER A 125 -5.38 10.99 10.17
CA SER A 125 -6.51 10.63 11.03
C SER A 125 -6.17 9.45 11.94
N LYS A 126 -5.47 8.42 11.42
CA LYS A 126 -5.00 7.28 12.20
C LYS A 126 -4.04 7.71 13.30
N LYS A 127 -3.07 8.58 13.02
CA LYS A 127 -2.15 9.13 14.03
C LYS A 127 -2.92 9.89 15.11
N LYS A 128 -3.89 10.72 14.73
CA LYS A 128 -4.73 11.46 15.68
C LYS A 128 -5.55 10.55 16.58
N LEU A 129 -6.15 9.48 16.02
CA LEU A 129 -6.88 8.49 16.80
C LEU A 129 -5.96 7.74 17.76
N ASN A 130 -4.78 7.31 17.30
CA ASN A 130 -3.81 6.64 18.16
C ASN A 130 -3.36 7.51 19.33
N LYS A 131 -3.13 8.82 19.09
CA LYS A 131 -2.82 9.76 20.17
C LYS A 131 -3.93 9.81 21.23
N ARG A 132 -5.19 9.93 20.77
CA ARG A 132 -6.34 9.91 21.67
C ARG A 132 -6.41 8.60 22.45
N ILE A 133 -6.24 7.46 21.80
CA ILE A 133 -6.26 6.15 22.49
C ILE A 133 -5.26 6.13 23.65
N GLY A 134 -4.03 6.60 23.43
CA GLY A 134 -3.04 6.70 24.52
C GLY A 134 -3.48 7.63 25.66
N GLU A 135 -4.04 8.80 25.34
CA GLU A 135 -4.60 9.71 26.36
C GLU A 135 -5.71 9.03 27.19
N TRP A 136 -6.62 8.30 26.54
CA TRP A 136 -7.67 7.55 27.24
C TRP A 136 -7.09 6.40 28.08
N GLU A 137 -6.09 5.67 27.58
CA GLU A 137 -5.42 4.59 28.33
C GLU A 137 -4.79 5.12 29.62
N GLU A 138 -4.09 6.26 29.56
CA GLU A 138 -3.52 6.92 30.75
C GLU A 138 -4.60 7.36 31.75
N ASP A 139 -5.70 7.97 31.28
CA ASP A 139 -6.82 8.35 32.15
C ASP A 139 -7.47 7.12 32.82
N TYR A 140 -7.65 6.03 32.07
CA TYR A 140 -8.21 4.78 32.60
C TYR A 140 -7.29 4.17 33.66
N ASP A 141 -5.99 4.08 33.41
CA ASP A 141 -5.03 3.53 34.37
C ASP A 141 -4.97 4.37 35.65
N GLY A 142 -5.08 5.70 35.54
CA GLY A 142 -5.18 6.60 36.69
C GLY A 142 -6.40 6.30 37.58
N VAL A 143 -7.59 6.21 36.97
CA VAL A 143 -8.83 5.88 37.70
C VAL A 143 -8.78 4.49 38.32
N VAL A 144 -8.18 3.51 37.64
CA VAL A 144 -7.99 2.16 38.18
C VAL A 144 -7.08 2.20 39.41
N GLY A 145 -6.00 2.98 39.37
CA GLY A 145 -5.12 3.18 40.53
C GLY A 145 -5.84 3.79 41.73
N GLU A 146 -6.59 4.88 41.52
CA GLU A 146 -7.39 5.51 42.58
C GLU A 146 -8.42 4.55 43.19
N LEU A 147 -9.04 3.71 42.37
CA LEU A 147 -9.99 2.70 42.83
C LEU A 147 -9.33 1.63 43.69
N ASP A 148 -8.12 1.19 43.33
CA ASP A 148 -7.35 0.22 44.11
C ASP A 148 -6.89 0.82 45.45
N ASP A 149 -6.45 2.08 45.46
CA ASP A 149 -6.11 2.80 46.70
C ASP A 149 -7.32 2.92 47.64
N MET A 150 -8.48 3.31 47.09
CA MET A 150 -9.73 3.38 47.85
C MET A 150 -10.13 2.02 48.41
N LYS A 151 -10.06 0.97 47.59
CA LYS A 151 -10.36 -0.41 48.01
C LYS A 151 -9.43 -0.85 49.14
N ASN A 152 -8.14 -0.54 49.05
CA ASN A 152 -7.17 -0.86 50.11
C ASN A 152 -7.48 -0.12 51.41
N SER A 153 -7.84 1.17 51.34
CA SER A 153 -8.25 1.95 52.51
C SER A 153 -9.47 1.35 53.23
N ILE A 154 -10.52 1.02 52.48
CA ILE A 154 -11.73 0.38 53.01
C ILE A 154 -11.40 -0.96 53.68
N ILE A 155 -10.57 -1.78 53.04
CA ILE A 155 -10.14 -3.08 53.60
C ILE A 155 -9.39 -2.88 54.92
N GLN A 156 -8.46 -1.92 54.99
CA GLN A 156 -7.68 -1.65 56.20
C GLN A 156 -8.56 -1.12 57.34
N GLU A 157 -9.47 -0.19 57.05
CA GLU A 157 -10.42 0.33 58.04
C GLU A 157 -11.26 -0.80 58.64
N HIS A 158 -11.78 -1.70 57.80
CA HIS A 158 -12.53 -2.88 58.26
C HIS A 158 -11.68 -3.84 59.08
N ILE A 159 -10.44 -4.13 58.68
CA ILE A 159 -9.52 -4.98 59.45
C ILE A 159 -9.27 -4.37 60.84
N ASN A 160 -8.93 -3.07 60.90
CA ASN A 160 -8.71 -2.36 62.15
C ASN A 160 -9.95 -2.38 63.05
N GLY A 161 -11.14 -2.12 62.49
CA GLY A 161 -12.41 -2.21 63.22
C GLY A 161 -12.69 -3.62 63.77
N CYS A 162 -12.39 -4.67 63.00
CA CYS A 162 -12.53 -6.05 63.45
C CYS A 162 -11.56 -6.38 64.58
N GLU A 163 -10.29 -5.98 64.48
CA GLU A 163 -9.30 -6.17 65.54
C GLU A 163 -9.69 -5.45 66.83
N LYS A 164 -10.20 -4.21 66.72
CA LYS A 164 -10.73 -3.46 67.86
C LYS A 164 -11.86 -4.23 68.54
N GLY A 165 -12.86 -4.70 67.78
CA GLY A 165 -13.98 -5.48 68.31
C GLY A 165 -13.54 -6.79 68.97
N LEU A 166 -12.54 -7.48 68.41
CA LEU A 166 -11.99 -8.71 68.98
C LEU A 166 -11.30 -8.47 70.33
N ARG A 167 -10.52 -7.38 70.46
CA ARG A 167 -9.90 -6.98 71.74
C ARG A 167 -10.94 -6.70 72.82
N GLN A 168 -12.04 -6.02 72.46
CA GLN A 168 -13.15 -5.79 73.38
C GLN A 168 -13.82 -7.09 73.80
N ALA A 169 -14.17 -7.97 72.86
CA ALA A 169 -14.76 -9.27 73.16
C ALA A 169 -13.89 -10.10 74.11
N THR A 170 -12.57 -10.14 73.86
CA THR A 170 -11.59 -10.85 74.71
C THR A 170 -11.50 -10.24 76.11
N PHE A 171 -11.64 -8.91 76.23
CA PHE A 171 -11.70 -8.21 77.52
C PHE A 171 -12.99 -8.52 78.31
N PHE A 172 -14.11 -8.78 77.62
CA PHE A 172 -15.43 -9.01 78.20
C PHE A 172 -15.85 -10.49 78.30
N ASP A 173 -14.95 -11.46 78.09
CA ASP A 173 -15.21 -12.91 78.17
C ASP A 173 -15.70 -13.43 79.56
N GLY A 174 -16.09 -12.53 80.47
CA GLY A 174 -16.96 -12.82 81.61
C GLY A 174 -18.33 -12.17 81.46
N GLU A 175 -19.35 -12.96 81.10
CA GLU A 175 -20.81 -12.65 81.08
C GLU A 175 -21.18 -11.15 81.02
N VAL A 176 -20.92 -10.50 79.88
CA VAL A 176 -21.45 -9.16 79.57
C VAL A 176 -22.45 -9.27 78.42
N ASP A 177 -23.62 -8.64 78.58
CA ASP A 177 -24.68 -8.61 77.56
C ASP A 177 -24.36 -7.64 76.41
N ILE A 178 -24.82 -7.95 75.19
CA ILE A 178 -24.57 -7.16 73.96
C ILE A 178 -25.17 -5.75 74.05
N THR A 179 -26.15 -5.53 74.93
CA THR A 179 -26.74 -4.20 75.18
C THR A 179 -26.03 -3.39 76.26
N ASP A 180 -24.97 -3.93 76.90
CA ASP A 180 -24.19 -3.21 77.90
C ASP A 180 -23.40 -2.07 77.22
N ALA A 181 -23.52 -0.84 77.76
CA ALA A 181 -22.83 0.36 77.30
C ALA A 181 -21.28 0.25 77.35
N LYS A 182 -20.76 -0.84 77.92
CA LYS A 182 -19.35 -1.25 77.86
C LYS A 182 -18.90 -1.70 76.47
N PHE A 183 -19.80 -2.20 75.62
CA PHE A 183 -19.51 -2.53 74.23
C PHE A 183 -19.65 -1.27 73.36
N ASP A 184 -18.60 -0.46 73.33
CA ASP A 184 -18.55 0.76 72.54
C ASP A 184 -17.40 0.64 71.54
N VAL A 185 -17.73 0.31 70.29
CA VAL A 185 -16.75 0.14 69.20
C VAL A 185 -15.89 1.39 68.95
N ASN A 186 -16.26 2.55 69.50
CA ASN A 186 -15.48 3.78 69.44
C ASN A 186 -14.45 3.92 70.58
N LYS A 187 -14.30 2.89 71.44
CA LYS A 187 -13.33 2.87 72.54
C LYS A 187 -12.27 1.79 72.34
N ALA A 188 -11.03 2.09 72.67
CA ALA A 188 -9.93 1.13 72.62
C ALA A 188 -9.71 0.43 73.97
N VAL A 189 -9.07 -0.75 73.96
CA VAL A 189 -8.57 -1.44 75.17
C VAL A 189 -7.06 -1.24 75.22
N ILE A 190 -6.57 -0.44 76.17
CA ILE A 190 -5.14 -0.15 76.40
C ILE A 190 -4.82 -0.50 77.85
N ASP A 191 -3.79 -1.33 78.08
CA ASP A 191 -3.36 -1.78 79.42
C ASP A 191 -4.52 -2.30 80.31
N GLY A 192 -5.49 -2.99 79.70
CA GLY A 192 -6.66 -3.52 80.41
C GLY A 192 -7.71 -2.48 80.82
N ARG A 193 -7.69 -1.27 80.25
CA ARG A 193 -8.69 -0.21 80.48
C ARG A 193 -9.35 0.22 79.17
N LEU A 194 -10.63 0.59 79.25
CA LEU A 194 -11.40 1.15 78.13
C LEU A 194 -11.13 2.66 78.02
N VAL A 195 -10.59 3.13 76.90
CA VAL A 195 -10.20 4.53 76.68
C VAL A 195 -10.86 5.06 75.40
N LYS A 196 -11.22 6.35 75.36
CA LYS A 196 -11.73 7.00 74.14
C LYS A 196 -10.60 7.28 73.16
N GLU A 197 -10.84 7.09 71.87
CA GLU A 197 -9.82 7.18 70.83
C GLU A 197 -9.21 8.60 70.70
N ASP A 198 -9.95 9.65 71.04
CA ASP A 198 -9.50 11.04 70.86
C ASP A 198 -8.53 11.55 71.96
N ASP A 199 -8.28 10.78 73.02
CA ASP A 199 -7.51 11.22 74.20
C ASP A 199 -6.01 10.83 74.16
N SER A 200 -5.50 10.19 73.10
CA SER A 200 -4.11 9.66 73.07
C SER A 200 -3.08 10.44 72.23
N SER A 201 -3.46 11.51 71.50
CA SER A 201 -2.54 12.21 70.56
C SER A 201 -1.91 13.50 71.08
N ALA A 202 -2.19 13.94 72.31
CA ALA A 202 -1.68 15.24 72.80
C ALA A 202 -0.26 15.16 73.41
N GLY A 203 0.42 14.02 73.35
CA GLY A 203 1.64 13.74 74.12
C GLY A 203 2.99 13.84 73.37
N GLU A 204 3.03 13.68 72.05
CA GLU A 204 4.32 13.52 71.31
C GLU A 204 4.71 14.71 70.43
N GLU A 205 3.79 15.58 70.00
CA GLU A 205 4.12 16.77 69.16
C GLU A 205 4.86 17.90 69.92
N ALA A 206 4.97 17.79 71.25
CA ALA A 206 5.61 18.82 72.07
C ALA A 206 7.14 18.71 72.11
N GLU A 207 7.72 17.54 71.79
CA GLU A 207 9.16 17.30 71.86
C GLU A 207 9.87 17.66 70.54
N GLU A 208 9.28 17.35 69.38
CA GLU A 208 9.88 17.69 68.07
C GLU A 208 9.94 19.21 67.82
N ARG A 209 8.94 19.96 68.33
CA ARG A 209 8.90 21.43 68.18
C ARG A 209 9.91 22.17 69.05
N ALA A 210 10.55 21.48 70.00
CA ALA A 210 11.61 22.04 70.83
C ALA A 210 13.00 21.94 70.17
N GLU A 211 13.23 20.92 69.34
CA GLU A 211 14.52 20.73 68.64
C GLU A 211 14.67 21.66 67.41
N GLU A 212 13.59 21.94 66.67
CA GLU A 212 13.65 22.82 65.49
C GLU A 212 14.01 24.27 65.86
N LYS A 213 13.53 24.77 67.01
CA LYS A 213 13.85 26.12 67.50
C LYS A 213 15.31 26.29 67.96
N ALA A 214 15.98 25.21 68.36
CA ALA A 214 17.37 25.27 68.79
C ALA A 214 18.37 25.30 67.62
N ALA A 215 17.95 24.83 66.43
CA ALA A 215 18.81 24.82 65.24
C ALA A 215 18.83 26.16 64.47
N GLU A 216 17.77 26.97 64.56
CA GLU A 216 17.66 28.26 63.87
C GLU A 216 18.50 29.36 64.54
N GLU A 217 18.65 29.36 65.87
CA GLU A 217 19.39 30.38 66.63
C GLU A 217 20.92 30.34 66.40
N VAL A 218 21.47 29.25 65.85
CA VAL A 218 22.93 29.09 65.65
C VAL A 218 23.42 29.68 64.32
N ASN A 219 22.56 29.90 63.32
CA ASN A 219 22.98 30.33 61.98
C ASN A 219 22.94 31.86 61.74
N GLU A 220 22.38 32.66 62.66
CA GLU A 220 22.23 34.11 62.48
C GLU A 220 23.39 34.97 63.05
N ALA A 221 24.50 34.33 63.45
CA ALA A 221 25.65 35.04 64.05
C ALA A 221 26.92 35.09 63.17
N VAL A 222 26.90 34.60 61.93
CA VAL A 222 28.07 34.58 61.04
C VAL A 222 27.70 35.02 59.61
N ASP A 223 27.31 36.28 59.40
CA ASP A 223 27.74 37.03 58.21
C ASP A 223 27.40 38.53 58.33
N ALA A 224 28.29 39.30 58.97
CA ALA A 224 28.23 40.76 58.96
C ALA A 224 29.64 41.37 58.91
N GLY A 225 30.07 41.72 57.71
CA GLY A 225 31.30 42.46 57.38
C GLY A 225 31.95 41.84 56.15
N GLU A 226 32.14 42.50 55.00
CA GLU A 226 32.65 43.85 54.81
C GLU A 226 32.39 44.30 53.35
N VAL A 227 32.31 45.62 53.18
CA VAL A 227 31.89 46.40 52.01
C VAL A 227 33.07 46.66 51.05
N ALA A 228 32.84 46.67 49.72
CA ALA A 228 33.12 47.82 48.80
C ALA A 228 33.21 47.46 47.29
N LEU A 229 32.40 48.19 46.49
CA LEU A 229 32.68 48.94 45.23
C LEU A 229 33.80 48.45 44.28
N ASP A 230 33.65 48.43 42.94
CA ASP A 230 33.41 49.60 42.08
C ASP A 230 33.10 49.23 40.61
N SER A 231 32.61 50.24 39.91
CA SER A 231 32.08 50.47 38.57
C SER A 231 32.94 50.08 37.35
N ALA A 232 32.22 49.99 36.21
CA ALA A 232 32.49 50.64 34.91
C ALA A 232 32.70 49.72 33.69
N GLU A 233 31.96 50.12 32.64
CA GLU A 233 31.91 49.71 31.22
C GLU A 233 31.29 48.36 30.83
#